data_AF-A0A1F8LTJ3-F1
#
_entry.id   AF-A0A1F8LTJ3-F1
#
_cell.length_a   1.000
_cell.length_b   1.000
_cell.length_c   1.000
_cell.angle_alpha   90.00
_cell.angle_beta   90.00
_cell.angle_gamma   90.00
#
_symmetry.space_group_name_H-M   'P 1'
#
loop_
_entity.id
_entity.type
_entity.pdbx_description
1 polymer ?
#
loop_
_entity_poly.entity_id
_entity_poly.type
_entity_poly.pdbx_seq_one_letter_code
_entity_poly.pdbx_strand_id
1 'polypeptide(L)'
;MKSDKKEIADLIGQHDAIRAQMKFLTESLTGLDVQSDLSKTDSTRIKKTIQDYSYTLRDLRAGVISHIELDERIFSSLADYTTDKHLSTEHKKILELINLAIDSVDKANTPQYVRDELNQHVAEISTAIGKIRRLIKSHTAKEDKLLELS
;
A
#
# COMPACT_ATOMS: atom_id res chain seq x y z
N MET A 1 -15.30 28.12 -0.88
CA MET A 1 -16.33 27.82 0.14
C MET A 1 -15.61 27.16 1.30
N LYS A 2 -15.76 27.64 2.53
CA LYS A 2 -15.21 26.95 3.71
C LYS A 2 -16.07 25.70 3.95
N SER A 3 -15.47 24.52 3.96
CA SER A 3 -16.17 23.28 4.32
C SER A 3 -16.70 23.40 5.76
N ASP A 4 -17.91 22.91 6.00
CA ASP A 4 -18.50 22.95 7.33
C ASP A 4 -17.68 22.06 8.28
N LYS A 5 -17.54 22.46 9.57
CA LYS A 5 -16.75 21.69 10.56
C LYS A 5 -17.15 20.21 10.66
N LYS A 6 -18.42 19.91 10.39
CA LYS A 6 -18.95 18.55 10.33
C LYS A 6 -18.42 17.78 9.12
N GLU A 7 -18.35 18.42 7.95
CA GLU A 7 -17.80 17.82 6.73
C GLU A 7 -16.32 17.50 6.89
N ILE A 8 -15.54 18.39 7.52
CA ILE A 8 -14.12 18.14 7.81
C ILE A 8 -13.96 16.95 8.78
N ALA A 9 -14.77 16.88 9.83
CA ALA A 9 -14.74 15.76 10.79
C ALA A 9 -15.09 14.42 10.12
N ASP A 10 -16.09 14.42 9.24
CA ASP A 10 -16.50 13.22 8.49
C ASP A 10 -15.41 12.76 7.51
N LEU A 11 -14.67 13.71 6.90
CA LEU A 11 -13.53 13.41 6.02
C LEU A 11 -12.35 12.84 6.81
N ILE A 12 -12.01 13.41 7.97
CA ILE A 12 -10.95 12.89 8.85
C ILE A 12 -11.28 11.47 9.33
N GLY A 13 -12.53 11.19 9.69
CA GLY A 13 -12.95 9.84 10.10
C GLY A 13 -12.83 8.80 8.97
N GLN A 14 -13.14 9.19 7.72
CA GLN A 14 -12.90 8.34 6.55
C GLN A 14 -11.41 8.09 6.31
N HIS A 15 -10.57 9.12 6.55
CA HIS A 15 -9.13 9.04 6.39
C HIS A 15 -8.51 8.04 7.36
N ASP A 16 -8.88 8.12 8.64
CA ASP A 16 -8.45 7.17 9.67
C ASP A 16 -8.86 5.73 9.34
N ALA A 17 -10.08 5.52 8.82
CA ALA A 17 -10.57 4.20 8.46
C ALA A 17 -9.76 3.58 7.30
N ILE A 18 -9.52 4.36 6.24
CA ILE A 18 -8.71 3.91 5.09
C ILE A 18 -7.27 3.64 5.54
N ARG A 19 -6.71 4.50 6.39
CA ARG A 19 -5.37 4.34 6.96
C ARG A 19 -5.24 3.05 7.77
N ALA A 20 -6.23 2.74 8.61
CA ALA A 20 -6.28 1.51 9.38
C ALA A 20 -6.34 0.28 8.47
N GLN A 21 -7.14 0.32 7.41
CA GLN A 21 -7.21 -0.74 6.41
C GLN A 21 -5.86 -0.93 5.68
N MET A 22 -5.23 0.15 5.22
CA MET A 22 -3.92 0.10 4.56
C MET A 22 -2.85 -0.48 5.48
N LYS A 23 -2.85 -0.12 6.77
CA LYS A 23 -1.95 -0.69 7.77
C LYS A 23 -2.18 -2.19 7.94
N PHE A 24 -3.43 -2.62 8.09
CA PHE A 24 -3.78 -4.04 8.21
C PHE A 24 -3.34 -4.85 7.00
N LEU A 25 -3.58 -4.35 5.79
CA LEU A 25 -3.18 -5.01 4.54
C LEU A 25 -1.66 -5.10 4.42
N THR A 26 -0.95 -4.02 4.77
CA THR A 26 0.52 -3.99 4.78
C THR A 26 1.10 -4.99 5.79
N GLU A 27 0.50 -5.11 6.97
CA GLU A 27 0.92 -6.07 7.99
C GLU A 27 0.64 -7.52 7.55
N SER A 28 -0.52 -7.76 6.92
CA SER A 28 -0.89 -9.05 6.34
C SER A 28 0.12 -9.50 5.28
N LEU A 29 0.52 -8.59 4.38
CA LEU A 29 1.57 -8.84 3.38
C LEU A 29 2.91 -9.22 4.02
N THR A 30 3.30 -8.58 5.13
CA THR A 30 4.53 -8.96 5.85
C THR A 30 4.40 -10.29 6.60
N GLY A 31 3.19 -10.66 7.03
CA GLY A 31 2.94 -11.96 7.67
C GLY A 31 3.11 -13.14 6.70
N LEU A 32 2.73 -12.95 5.44
CA LEU A 32 2.92 -13.94 4.37
C LEU A 32 4.41 -14.24 4.11
N ASP A 33 5.27 -13.22 4.20
CA ASP A 33 6.73 -13.34 4.05
C ASP A 33 7.32 -14.25 5.14
N VAL A 34 6.94 -14.04 6.40
CA VAL A 34 7.41 -14.83 7.57
C VAL A 34 6.97 -16.30 7.51
N GLN A 35 5.80 -16.59 6.93
CA GLN A 35 5.28 -17.95 6.80
C GLN A 35 5.90 -18.73 5.62
N SER A 36 6.69 -18.05 4.79
CA SER A 36 7.22 -18.55 3.53
C SER A 36 8.64 -19.13 3.68
N ASP A 37 8.86 -20.08 4.60
CA ASP A 37 10.06 -20.92 4.53
C ASP A 37 9.99 -21.83 3.28
N LEU A 38 10.19 -21.23 2.11
CA LEU A 38 10.00 -21.83 0.79
C LEU A 38 11.18 -22.73 0.39
N SER A 39 12.27 -22.67 1.16
CA SER A 39 13.48 -23.48 0.99
C SER A 39 13.18 -24.99 0.97
N LYS A 40 12.11 -25.43 1.65
CA LYS A 40 11.67 -26.84 1.74
C LYS A 40 10.27 -27.09 1.18
N THR A 41 9.67 -26.10 0.54
CA THR A 41 8.26 -26.14 0.15
C THR A 41 8.08 -26.44 -1.33
N ASP A 42 7.07 -27.25 -1.69
CA ASP A 42 6.72 -27.54 -3.09
C ASP A 42 6.10 -26.33 -3.81
N SER A 43 6.25 -26.31 -5.14
CA SER A 43 5.81 -25.26 -6.06
C SER A 43 4.33 -24.91 -5.91
N THR A 44 3.49 -25.88 -5.52
CA THR A 44 2.05 -25.66 -5.26
C THR A 44 1.82 -24.63 -4.16
N ARG A 45 2.57 -24.70 -3.05
CA ARG A 45 2.42 -23.76 -1.95
C ARG A 45 3.09 -22.41 -2.25
N ILE A 46 4.17 -22.39 -3.03
CA ILE A 46 4.76 -21.14 -3.53
C ILE A 46 3.75 -20.38 -4.40
N LYS A 47 3.08 -21.07 -5.33
CA LYS A 47 2.01 -20.49 -6.16
C LYS A 47 0.85 -19.97 -5.33
N LYS A 48 0.44 -20.69 -4.28
CA LYS A 48 -0.58 -20.21 -3.35
C LYS A 48 -0.14 -18.91 -2.65
N THR A 49 1.09 -18.83 -2.14
CA THR A 49 1.61 -17.60 -1.54
C THR A 49 1.61 -16.43 -2.53
N ILE A 50 2.02 -16.65 -3.78
CA ILE A 50 1.95 -15.64 -4.86
C ILE A 50 0.50 -15.20 -5.11
N GLN A 51 -0.44 -16.14 -5.09
CA GLN A 51 -1.86 -15.85 -5.25
C GLN A 51 -2.43 -15.04 -4.07
N ASP A 52 -2.03 -15.36 -2.83
CA ASP A 52 -2.42 -14.60 -1.64
C ASP A 52 -1.86 -13.16 -1.71
N TYR A 53 -0.60 -12.99 -2.13
CA TYR A 53 -0.03 -11.66 -2.42
C TYR A 53 -0.84 -10.91 -3.48
N SER A 54 -1.31 -11.60 -4.52
CA SER A 54 -2.10 -11.03 -5.62
C SER A 54 -3.34 -10.30 -5.14
N TYR A 55 -4.12 -10.93 -4.25
CA TYR A 55 -5.35 -10.35 -3.73
C TYR A 55 -5.04 -9.17 -2.80
N THR A 56 -4.15 -9.37 -1.82
CA THR A 56 -3.86 -8.33 -0.83
C THR A 56 -3.18 -7.10 -1.43
N LEU A 57 -2.32 -7.25 -2.44
CA LEU A 57 -1.71 -6.11 -3.14
C LEU A 57 -2.74 -5.27 -3.93
N ARG A 58 -3.76 -5.91 -4.51
CA ARG A 58 -4.83 -5.21 -5.23
C ARG A 58 -5.75 -4.46 -4.28
N ASP A 59 -6.08 -5.07 -3.14
CA ASP A 59 -6.83 -4.39 -2.08
C ASP A 59 -6.05 -3.21 -1.50
N LEU A 60 -4.73 -3.37 -1.31
CA LEU A 60 -3.87 -2.29 -0.86
C LEU A 60 -3.80 -1.15 -1.87
N ARG A 61 -3.71 -1.47 -3.17
CA ARG A 61 -3.75 -0.46 -4.25
C ARG A 61 -5.04 0.35 -4.21
N ALA A 62 -6.18 -0.31 -4.07
CA ALA A 62 -7.48 0.36 -3.96
C ALA A 62 -7.54 1.27 -2.73
N GLY A 63 -7.10 0.78 -1.56
CA GLY A 63 -7.04 1.57 -0.33
C GLY A 63 -6.14 2.81 -0.47
N VAL A 64 -4.97 2.68 -1.08
CA VAL A 64 -4.04 3.80 -1.32
C VAL A 64 -4.65 4.83 -2.27
N ILE A 65 -5.33 4.40 -3.34
CA ILE A 65 -6.01 5.33 -4.26
C ILE A 65 -7.08 6.13 -3.51
N SER A 66 -7.94 5.46 -2.74
CA SER A 66 -8.97 6.15 -1.95
C SER A 66 -8.39 7.08 -0.89
N HIS A 67 -7.25 6.71 -0.29
CA HIS A 67 -6.53 7.57 0.65
C HIS A 67 -6.06 8.86 -0.03
N ILE A 68 -5.39 8.74 -1.18
CA ILE A 68 -4.89 9.88 -1.96
C ILE A 68 -6.02 10.82 -2.38
N GLU A 69 -7.13 10.27 -2.88
CA GLU A 69 -8.31 11.08 -3.25
C GLU A 69 -8.87 11.84 -2.04
N LEU A 70 -8.83 11.23 -0.87
CA LEU A 70 -9.33 11.84 0.36
C LEU A 70 -8.35 12.88 0.92
N ASP A 71 -7.04 12.64 0.86
CA ASP A 71 -6.00 13.62 1.18
C ASP A 71 -6.18 14.88 0.33
N GLU A 72 -6.33 14.71 -0.99
CA GLU A 72 -6.53 15.83 -1.90
C GLU A 72 -7.76 16.66 -1.51
N ARG A 73 -8.86 16.02 -1.09
CA ARG A 73 -10.07 16.69 -0.62
C ARG A 73 -9.89 17.39 0.72
N ILE A 74 -9.27 16.73 1.71
CA ILE A 74 -9.02 17.29 3.04
C ILE A 74 -8.09 18.49 2.90
N PHE A 75 -6.94 18.30 2.28
CA PHE A 75 -5.93 19.34 2.23
C PHE A 75 -6.32 20.49 1.30
N SER A 76 -7.04 20.27 0.19
CA SER A 76 -7.57 21.38 -0.62
C SER A 76 -8.61 22.24 0.11
N SER A 77 -9.26 21.71 1.14
CA SER A 77 -10.21 22.45 1.97
C SER A 77 -9.55 23.29 3.08
N LEU A 78 -8.27 23.02 3.39
CA LEU A 78 -7.49 23.77 4.37
C LEU A 78 -6.91 25.02 3.69
N ALA A 79 -7.27 26.20 4.20
CA ALA A 79 -7.10 27.50 3.54
C ALA A 79 -5.64 27.90 3.22
N ASP A 80 -4.65 27.22 3.81
CA ASP A 80 -3.22 27.51 3.65
C ASP A 80 -2.44 26.40 2.90
N TYR A 81 -3.13 25.41 2.33
CA TYR A 81 -2.47 24.29 1.69
C TYR A 81 -2.17 24.54 0.22
N THR A 82 -0.97 25.05 -0.07
CA THR A 82 -0.34 24.73 -1.36
C THR A 82 -0.01 23.25 -1.33
N THR A 83 -0.57 22.46 -2.24
CA THR A 83 -0.30 21.01 -2.37
C THR A 83 1.19 20.77 -2.16
N ASP A 84 1.59 20.23 -1.01
CA ASP A 84 3.01 20.00 -0.77
C ASP A 84 3.44 19.03 -1.86
N LYS A 85 4.26 19.52 -2.79
CA LYS A 85 4.76 18.76 -3.94
C LYS A 85 5.40 17.46 -3.47
N HIS A 86 5.87 17.41 -2.22
CA HIS A 86 6.37 16.20 -1.58
C HIS A 86 5.29 15.14 -1.33
N LEU A 87 4.10 15.48 -0.81
CA LEU A 87 3.03 14.49 -0.57
C LEU A 87 2.53 13.88 -1.88
N SER A 88 2.31 14.70 -2.91
CA SER A 88 1.95 14.21 -4.26
C SER A 88 3.04 13.29 -4.87
N THR A 89 4.32 13.56 -4.58
CA THR A 89 5.42 12.71 -5.03
C THR A 89 5.46 11.39 -4.27
N GLU A 90 5.17 11.39 -2.97
CA GLU A 90 5.10 10.18 -2.15
C GLU A 90 3.93 9.28 -2.54
N HIS A 91 2.76 9.85 -2.81
CA HIS A 91 1.58 9.15 -3.35
C HIS A 91 1.93 8.36 -4.60
N LYS A 92 2.55 9.03 -5.59
CA LYS A 92 2.98 8.42 -6.84
C LYS A 92 3.97 7.29 -6.60
N LYS A 93 4.96 7.50 -5.74
CA LYS A 93 5.99 6.50 -5.42
C LYS A 93 5.41 5.26 -4.73
N ILE A 94 4.44 5.43 -3.83
CA ILE A 94 3.75 4.31 -3.18
C ILE A 94 2.97 3.50 -4.22
N LEU A 95 2.19 4.18 -5.07
CA LEU A 95 1.43 3.53 -6.15
C LEU A 95 2.33 2.81 -7.16
N GLU A 96 3.44 3.43 -7.58
CA GLU A 96 4.42 2.81 -8.48
C GLU A 96 4.97 1.51 -7.89
N LEU A 97 5.34 1.50 -6.61
CA LEU A 97 5.86 0.30 -5.96
C LEU A 97 4.80 -0.80 -5.82
N ILE A 98 3.54 -0.44 -5.54
CA ILE A 98 2.44 -1.40 -5.49
C ILE A 98 2.20 -2.00 -6.88
N ASN A 99 2.18 -1.17 -7.94
CA ASN A 99 2.03 -1.65 -9.31
C ASN A 99 3.18 -2.58 -9.71
N LEU A 100 4.43 -2.24 -9.36
CA LEU A 100 5.58 -3.11 -9.60
C LEU A 100 5.45 -4.46 -8.88
N ALA A 101 4.95 -4.47 -7.65
CA ALA A 101 4.71 -5.71 -6.91
C ALA A 101 3.59 -6.56 -7.56
N ILE A 102 2.52 -5.93 -8.05
CA ILE A 102 1.45 -6.59 -8.80
C ILE A 102 1.99 -7.18 -10.11
N ASP A 103 2.79 -6.44 -10.86
CA ASP A 103 3.40 -6.91 -12.09
C ASP A 103 4.30 -8.13 -11.85
N SER A 104 5.06 -8.14 -10.74
CA SER A 104 5.86 -9.31 -10.33
C SER A 104 4.98 -10.51 -9.98
N VAL A 105 3.86 -10.32 -9.29
CA VAL A 105 2.89 -11.38 -9.00
C VAL A 105 2.27 -11.93 -10.29
N ASP A 106 1.88 -11.06 -11.21
CA ASP A 106 1.21 -11.44 -12.45
C ASP A 106 2.13 -12.23 -13.38
N LYS A 107 3.41 -11.83 -13.44
CA LYS A 107 4.45 -12.64 -14.08
C LYS A 107 4.53 -14.01 -13.42
N ALA A 108 4.74 -14.07 -12.11
CA ALA A 108 4.93 -15.32 -11.39
C ALA A 108 3.74 -16.29 -11.45
N ASN A 109 2.53 -15.79 -11.74
CA ASN A 109 1.33 -16.61 -11.98
C ASN A 109 1.27 -17.25 -13.38
N THR A 110 2.16 -16.90 -14.31
CA THR A 110 2.20 -17.56 -15.61
C THR A 110 2.67 -19.02 -15.47
N PRO A 111 2.13 -19.98 -16.26
CA PRO A 111 2.32 -21.41 -15.99
C PRO A 111 3.75 -21.94 -16.19
N GLN A 112 4.66 -21.13 -16.73
CA GLN A 112 5.95 -21.56 -17.26
C GLN A 112 7.08 -21.60 -16.22
N TYR A 113 6.88 -21.00 -15.04
CA TYR A 113 7.94 -20.87 -14.06
C TYR A 113 8.21 -22.14 -13.26
N VAL A 114 9.50 -22.49 -13.18
CA VAL A 114 10.01 -23.56 -12.30
C VAL A 114 10.26 -23.03 -10.89
N ARG A 115 10.50 -23.94 -9.94
CA ARG A 115 10.60 -23.61 -8.50
C ARG A 115 11.55 -22.46 -8.17
N ASP A 116 12.75 -22.44 -8.76
CA ASP A 116 13.75 -21.42 -8.45
C ASP A 116 13.33 -20.02 -8.94
N GLU A 117 12.65 -19.96 -10.09
CA GLU A 117 12.10 -18.71 -10.63
C GLU A 117 10.92 -18.21 -9.79
N LEU A 118 10.06 -19.12 -9.33
CA LEU A 118 8.98 -18.79 -8.39
C LEU A 118 9.52 -18.25 -7.06
N ASN A 119 10.61 -18.84 -6.53
CA ASN A 119 11.27 -18.35 -5.33
C ASN A 119 11.87 -16.95 -5.54
N GLN A 120 12.48 -16.70 -6.69
CA GLN A 120 12.99 -15.38 -7.03
C GLN A 120 11.87 -14.33 -7.04
N HIS A 121 10.74 -14.64 -7.67
CA HIS A 121 9.59 -13.74 -7.68
C HIS A 121 9.05 -13.47 -6.28
N VAL A 122 8.94 -14.49 -5.41
CA VAL A 122 8.54 -14.27 -4.02
C VAL A 122 9.51 -13.33 -3.29
N ALA A 123 10.81 -13.49 -3.48
CA ALA A 123 11.81 -12.61 -2.86
C ALA A 123 11.70 -11.16 -3.37
N GLU A 124 11.45 -10.97 -4.67
CA GLU A 124 11.22 -9.66 -5.29
C GLU A 124 9.95 -8.99 -4.75
N ILE A 125 8.84 -9.73 -4.69
CA ILE A 125 7.56 -9.27 -4.14
C ILE A 125 7.71 -8.87 -2.67
N SER A 126 8.37 -9.71 -1.87
CA SER A 126 8.59 -9.46 -0.44
C SER A 126 9.47 -8.23 -0.20
N THR A 127 10.50 -8.05 -1.03
CA THR A 127 11.34 -6.84 -1.03
C THR A 127 10.52 -5.59 -1.36
N ALA A 128 9.63 -5.66 -2.35
CA ALA A 128 8.75 -4.56 -2.71
C ALA A 128 7.77 -4.22 -1.57
N ILE A 129 7.13 -5.22 -0.97
CA ILE A 129 6.25 -5.09 0.21
C ILE A 129 6.99 -4.39 1.35
N GLY A 130 8.22 -4.80 1.66
CA GLY A 130 9.04 -4.17 2.70
C GLY A 130 9.37 -2.70 2.42
N LYS A 131 9.45 -2.28 1.15
CA LYS A 131 9.60 -0.87 0.77
C LYS A 131 8.27 -0.11 0.91
N ILE A 132 7.17 -0.69 0.42
CA ILE A 132 5.81 -0.12 0.52
C ILE A 132 5.46 0.15 1.99
N ARG A 133 5.68 -0.82 2.88
CA ARG A 133 5.44 -0.69 4.32
C ARG A 133 6.16 0.50 4.94
N ARG A 134 7.43 0.67 4.62
CA ARG A 134 8.24 1.77 5.16
C ARG A 134 7.76 3.13 4.65
N LEU A 135 7.39 3.20 3.38
CA LEU A 135 6.88 4.44 2.79
C LEU A 135 5.51 4.81 3.35
N ILE A 136 4.54 3.89 3.40
CA ILE A 136 3.21 4.15 3.98
C ILE A 136 3.36 4.61 5.44
N LYS A 137 4.19 3.93 6.24
CA LYS A 137 4.42 4.33 7.64
C LYS A 137 5.04 5.73 7.76
N SER A 138 6.03 6.04 6.92
CA SER A 138 6.67 7.36 6.95
C SER A 138 5.74 8.46 6.45
N HIS A 139 4.89 8.16 5.48
CA HIS A 139 3.98 9.09 4.85
C HIS A 139 2.83 9.46 5.77
N THR A 140 2.16 8.44 6.33
CA THR A 140 1.09 8.63 7.34
C THR A 140 1.56 9.41 8.56
N ALA A 141 2.79 9.18 9.03
CA ALA A 141 3.36 9.96 10.13
C ALA A 141 3.64 11.44 9.79
N LYS A 142 3.77 11.80 8.50
CA LYS A 142 3.88 13.19 8.05
C LYS A 142 2.50 13.84 7.96
N GLU A 143 1.52 13.10 7.46
CA GLU A 143 0.13 13.55 7.41
C GLU A 143 -0.42 13.83 8.81
N ASP A 144 -0.16 12.94 9.78
CA ASP A 144 -0.53 13.14 11.18
C ASP A 144 -0.04 14.50 11.70
N LYS A 145 1.23 14.83 11.43
CA LYS A 145 1.81 16.13 11.84
C LYS A 145 1.17 17.31 11.14
N LEU A 146 0.78 17.17 9.87
CA LEU A 146 0.12 18.24 9.14
C LEU A 146 -1.30 18.46 9.67
N LEU A 147 -2.03 17.39 9.95
CA LEU A 147 -3.37 17.44 10.51
C LEU A 147 -3.38 17.96 11.95
N GLU A 148 -2.36 17.69 12.76
CA GLU A 148 -2.19 18.27 14.10
C GLU A 148 -1.92 19.79 14.08
N LEU A 149 -1.34 20.31 12.99
CA LEU A 149 -0.99 21.72 12.82
C LEU A 149 -2.10 22.55 12.14
N SER A 150 -3.15 21.91 11.63
CA SER A 150 -4.25 22.49 10.86
C SER A 150 -5.46 22.84 11.72
#